data_AF-A0A0S1Y2W8-F1
#
_entry.id   AF-A0A0S1Y2W8-F1
#
_cell.length_a   1.000
_cell.length_b   1.000
_cell.length_c   1.000
_cell.angle_alpha   90.00
_cell.angle_beta   90.00
_cell.angle_gamma   90.00
#
_symmetry.space_group_name_H-M   'P 1'
#
loop_
_entity.id
_entity.type
_entity.pdbx_description
1 polymer ?
#
loop_
_entity_poly.entity_id
_entity_poly.type
_entity_poly.pdbx_seq_one_letter_code
_entity_poly.pdbx_strand_id
1 'polypeptide(L)'
;MDTRALLEGFLDTTAVGIRATWFVYPILLVIGIAAEFSRGKNALGSTGVRAFFTALSIVLILFAVAWEVLCFFVSQAYDREYFYGVIELGLYMLPTVIFALLQFILHYWRTGKARVAG
;
A
#
# COMPACT_ATOMS: atom_id res chain seq x y z
N MET A 1 30.34 -14.57 4.25
CA MET A 1 29.28 -14.24 3.28
C MET A 1 29.09 -12.75 3.35
N ASP A 2 29.37 -12.04 2.27
CA ASP A 2 29.52 -10.58 2.28
C ASP A 2 28.13 -9.93 2.43
N THR A 3 27.93 -9.12 3.47
CA THR A 3 26.64 -8.49 3.80
C THR A 3 26.09 -7.69 2.61
N ARG A 4 27.01 -7.17 1.79
CA ARG A 4 26.72 -6.45 0.54
C ARG A 4 26.05 -7.34 -0.52
N ALA A 5 26.56 -8.56 -0.75
CA ALA A 5 25.98 -9.49 -1.71
C ALA A 5 24.59 -10.01 -1.28
N LEU A 6 24.34 -10.12 0.04
CA LEU A 6 23.02 -10.44 0.58
C LEU A 6 22.00 -9.32 0.35
N LEU A 7 22.43 -8.06 0.50
CA LEU A 7 21.59 -6.89 0.26
C LEU A 7 21.28 -6.68 -1.22
N GLU A 8 22.27 -6.85 -2.09
CA GLU A 8 22.10 -6.78 -3.55
C GLU A 8 21.13 -7.86 -4.03
N GLY A 9 21.32 -9.12 -3.61
CA GLY A 9 20.40 -10.21 -3.96
C GLY A 9 18.99 -10.03 -3.39
N PHE A 10 18.86 -9.46 -2.19
CA PHE A 10 17.57 -9.11 -1.61
C PHE A 10 16.87 -8.02 -2.42
N LEU A 11 17.57 -6.95 -2.78
CA LEU A 11 17.04 -5.84 -3.56
C LEU A 11 16.58 -6.29 -4.95
N ASP A 12 17.34 -7.14 -5.65
CA ASP A 12 16.93 -7.64 -6.97
C ASP A 12 15.71 -8.55 -6.89
N THR A 13 15.69 -9.48 -5.94
CA THR A 13 14.58 -10.43 -5.78
C THR A 13 13.30 -9.72 -5.31
N THR A 14 13.45 -8.78 -4.37
CA THR A 14 12.33 -7.96 -3.91
C THR A 14 11.86 -6.99 -4.99
N ALA A 15 12.73 -6.40 -5.79
CA ALA A 15 12.33 -5.51 -6.88
C ALA A 15 11.46 -6.21 -7.93
N VAL A 16 11.64 -7.50 -8.19
CA VAL A 16 10.76 -8.27 -9.09
C VAL A 16 9.42 -8.59 -8.43
N GLY A 17 9.44 -9.09 -7.18
CA GLY A 17 8.21 -9.38 -6.42
C GLY A 17 7.36 -8.14 -6.18
N ILE A 18 8.01 -7.00 -5.94
CA ILE A 18 7.41 -5.68 -5.83
C ILE A 18 6.84 -5.29 -7.21
N ARG A 19 7.63 -5.28 -8.29
CA ARG A 19 7.08 -4.92 -9.61
C ARG A 19 5.82 -5.73 -10.00
N ALA A 20 5.74 -7.01 -9.64
CA ALA A 20 4.56 -7.86 -9.91
C ALA A 20 3.35 -7.56 -9.00
N THR A 21 3.55 -7.38 -7.69
CA THR A 21 2.45 -7.19 -6.74
C THR A 21 1.87 -5.76 -6.75
N TRP A 22 2.65 -4.80 -7.23
CA TRP A 22 2.31 -3.37 -7.18
C TRP A 22 1.32 -2.91 -8.24
N PHE A 23 1.09 -3.70 -9.29
CA PHE A 23 -0.08 -3.51 -10.17
C PHE A 23 -1.39 -4.03 -9.56
N VAL A 24 -1.29 -5.01 -8.67
CA VAL A 24 -2.45 -5.70 -8.10
C VAL A 24 -3.08 -4.88 -6.97
N TYR A 25 -2.26 -4.31 -6.07
CA TYR A 25 -2.77 -3.56 -4.92
C TYR A 25 -3.63 -2.34 -5.28
N PRO A 26 -3.29 -1.49 -6.26
CA PRO A 26 -4.15 -0.40 -6.71
C PRO A 26 -5.52 -0.90 -7.16
N ILE A 27 -5.57 -2.01 -7.92
CA ILE A 27 -6.82 -2.60 -8.42
C ILE A 27 -7.67 -3.09 -7.24
N LEU A 28 -7.06 -3.80 -6.29
CA LEU A 28 -7.74 -4.25 -5.07
C LEU A 28 -8.29 -3.07 -4.26
N LEU A 29 -7.55 -1.98 -4.15
CA LEU A 29 -7.99 -0.78 -3.44
C LEU A 29 -9.15 -0.07 -4.17
N VAL A 30 -9.15 -0.03 -5.51
CA VAL A 30 -10.30 0.46 -6.28
C VAL A 30 -11.56 -0.38 -6.00
N ILE A 31 -11.42 -1.70 -5.89
CA ILE A 31 -12.53 -2.59 -5.48
C ILE A 31 -13.00 -2.26 -4.06
N GLY A 32 -12.07 -2.00 -3.13
CA GLY A 32 -12.38 -1.55 -1.78
C GLY A 32 -13.17 -0.24 -1.76
N ILE A 33 -12.75 0.73 -2.58
CA ILE A 33 -13.46 2.01 -2.74
C ILE A 33 -14.87 1.76 -3.27
N ALA A 34 -15.02 0.94 -4.31
CA ALA A 34 -16.33 0.57 -4.85
C ALA A 34 -17.22 -0.13 -3.80
N ALA A 35 -16.63 -0.94 -2.90
CA ALA A 35 -17.34 -1.53 -1.78
C ALA A 35 -17.90 -0.49 -0.80
N GLU A 36 -17.16 0.59 -0.51
CA GLU A 36 -17.67 1.69 0.31
C GLU A 36 -18.82 2.46 -0.37
N PHE A 37 -18.82 2.57 -1.70
CA PHE A 37 -19.92 3.14 -2.46
C PHE A 37 -21.15 2.22 -2.55
N SER A 38 -20.95 0.91 -2.37
CA SER A 38 -22.01 -0.11 -2.44
C SER A 38 -22.58 -0.49 -1.09
N ARG A 39 -22.25 0.24 -0.01
CA ARG A 39 -22.67 -0.07 1.37
C ARG A 39 -24.16 -0.43 1.47
N GLY A 40 -24.44 -1.63 1.95
CA GLY A 40 -25.80 -2.13 2.17
C GLY A 40 -26.60 -2.52 0.92
N LYS A 41 -26.00 -2.44 -0.28
CA LYS A 41 -26.69 -2.72 -1.55
C LYS A 41 -26.44 -4.12 -2.11
N ASN A 42 -25.25 -4.69 -1.88
CA ASN A 42 -24.83 -5.96 -2.45
C ASN A 42 -23.74 -6.63 -1.59
N ALA A 43 -23.30 -7.85 -1.98
CA ALA A 43 -22.26 -8.60 -1.28
C ALA A 43 -20.92 -7.82 -1.18
N LEU A 44 -20.58 -7.04 -2.22
CA LEU A 44 -19.40 -6.19 -2.24
C LEU A 44 -19.45 -5.10 -1.15
N GLY A 45 -20.63 -4.51 -0.91
CA GLY A 45 -20.84 -3.51 0.14
C GLY A 45 -21.09 -4.07 1.55
N SER A 46 -20.88 -5.37 1.76
CA SER A 46 -21.04 -6.00 3.07
C SER A 46 -20.02 -5.47 4.08
N THR A 47 -20.37 -5.55 5.37
CA THR A 47 -19.49 -5.11 6.46
C THR A 47 -18.15 -5.84 6.45
N GLY A 48 -18.16 -7.14 6.16
CA GLY A 48 -16.94 -7.97 6.12
C GLY A 48 -15.99 -7.55 4.99
N VAL A 49 -16.51 -7.39 3.77
CA VAL A 49 -15.69 -6.97 2.61
C VAL A 49 -15.09 -5.59 2.85
N ARG A 50 -15.89 -4.66 3.36
CA ARG A 50 -15.42 -3.31 3.69
C ARG A 50 -14.34 -3.31 4.77
N ALA A 51 -14.53 -4.09 5.84
CA ALA A 51 -13.54 -4.23 6.91
C ALA A 51 -12.22 -4.84 6.40
N PHE A 52 -12.31 -5.85 5.53
CA PHE A 52 -11.14 -6.45 4.88
C PHE A 52 -10.35 -5.42 4.08
N PHE A 53 -10.99 -4.65 3.20
CA PHE A 53 -10.30 -3.65 2.40
C PHE A 53 -9.73 -2.49 3.24
N THR A 54 -10.38 -2.13 4.35
CA THR A 54 -9.82 -1.16 5.30
C THR A 54 -8.57 -1.72 5.99
N ALA A 55 -8.60 -2.97 6.47
CA ALA A 55 -7.44 -3.62 7.06
C ALA A 55 -6.28 -3.73 6.05
N LEU A 56 -6.57 -4.13 4.81
CA LEU A 56 -5.60 -4.15 3.71
C LEU A 56 -4.99 -2.76 3.48
N SER A 57 -5.80 -1.71 3.47
CA SER A 57 -5.32 -0.33 3.30
C SER A 57 -4.35 0.07 4.41
N ILE A 58 -4.66 -0.25 5.67
CA ILE A 58 -3.78 0.01 6.81
C ILE A 58 -2.45 -0.73 6.65
N VAL A 59 -2.49 -2.01 6.30
CA VAL A 59 -1.28 -2.82 6.08
C VAL A 59 -0.41 -2.23 4.97
N LEU A 60 -1.01 -1.81 3.86
CA LEU A 60 -0.28 -1.22 2.73
C LEU A 60 0.34 0.14 3.08
N ILE A 61 -0.34 0.95 3.90
CA ILE A 61 0.22 2.21 4.40
C ILE A 61 1.42 1.93 5.32
N LEU A 62 1.29 1.01 6.27
CA LEU A 62 2.39 0.63 7.18
C LEU A 62 3.58 0.05 6.42
N PHE A 63 3.32 -0.78 5.41
CA PHE A 63 4.34 -1.30 4.52
C PHE A 63 5.06 -0.16 3.79
N ALA A 64 4.32 0.81 3.27
CA ALA A 64 4.93 1.95 2.57
C ALA A 64 5.83 2.79 3.49
N VAL A 65 5.41 3.03 4.74
CA VAL A 65 6.25 3.72 5.73
C VAL A 65 7.52 2.93 6.04
N ALA A 66 7.41 1.62 6.28
CA ALA A 66 8.58 0.78 6.56
C ALA A 66 9.56 0.76 5.38
N TRP A 67 9.04 0.76 4.16
CA TRP A 67 9.83 0.83 2.94
C TRP A 67 10.57 2.16 2.79
N GLU A 68 9.89 3.30 3.00
CA GLU A 68 10.51 4.63 3.00
C GLU A 68 11.65 4.74 4.03
N VAL A 69 11.48 4.17 5.23
CA VAL A 69 12.55 4.14 6.23
C VAL A 69 13.75 3.32 5.73
N LEU A 70 13.51 2.15 5.14
CA LEU A 70 14.58 1.33 4.57
C LEU A 70 15.33 2.10 3.46
N CYS A 71 14.58 2.75 2.58
CA CYS A 71 15.07 3.59 1.50
C CYS A 71 15.97 4.72 1.99
N PHE A 72 15.54 5.41 3.06
CA PHE A 72 16.34 6.44 3.71
C PHE A 72 17.68 5.88 4.19
N PHE A 73 17.71 4.75 4.91
CA PHE A 73 18.97 4.18 5.38
C PHE A 73 19.89 3.72 4.24
N VAL A 74 19.33 3.13 3.18
CA VAL A 74 20.10 2.74 2.00
C VAL A 74 20.72 3.98 1.33
N SER A 75 19.98 5.08 1.22
CA SER A 75 20.49 6.33 0.63
C SER A 75 21.70 6.93 1.36
N GLN A 76 21.82 6.69 2.66
CA GLN A 76 22.92 7.19 3.48
C GLN A 76 24.15 6.29 3.44
N ALA A 77 23.97 4.99 3.16
CA ALA A 77 25.01 3.98 3.33
C ALA A 77 25.58 3.43 2.01
N TYR A 78 24.91 3.63 0.88
CA TYR A 78 25.27 3.04 -0.42
C TYR A 78 25.43 4.09 -1.53
N ASP A 79 26.09 3.69 -2.63
CA ASP A 79 26.34 4.53 -3.80
C ASP A 79 25.05 5.05 -4.47
N ARG A 80 25.17 6.16 -5.21
CA ARG A 80 24.04 6.88 -5.83
C ARG A 80 23.15 6.01 -6.74
N GLU A 81 23.67 4.95 -7.34
CA GLU A 81 22.85 4.03 -8.14
C GLU A 81 21.77 3.33 -7.31
N TYR A 82 22.08 2.97 -6.06
CA TYR A 82 21.11 2.36 -5.14
C TYR A 82 20.01 3.34 -4.73
N PHE A 83 20.35 4.63 -4.63
CA PHE A 83 19.38 5.69 -4.34
C PHE A 83 18.36 5.88 -5.46
N TYR A 84 18.78 5.83 -6.73
CA TYR A 84 17.86 5.95 -7.87
C TYR A 84 16.91 4.76 -7.97
N GLY A 85 17.41 3.53 -7.76
CA GLY A 85 16.55 2.34 -7.70
C GLY A 85 15.50 2.42 -6.61
N VAL A 86 15.87 2.98 -5.45
CA VAL A 86 14.99 3.24 -4.32
C VAL A 86 13.89 4.27 -4.62
N ILE A 87 14.23 5.40 -5.25
CA ILE A 87 13.25 6.43 -5.66
C ILE A 87 12.27 5.89 -6.69
N GLU A 88 12.77 5.15 -7.69
CA GLU A 88 11.93 4.56 -8.74
C GLU A 88 10.88 3.65 -8.11
N LEU A 89 11.32 2.85 -7.14
CA LEU A 89 10.45 1.96 -6.38
C LEU A 89 9.40 2.74 -5.61
N GLY A 90 9.77 3.78 -4.85
CA GLY A 90 8.83 4.65 -4.14
C GLY A 90 7.78 5.32 -5.06
N LEU A 91 8.17 5.76 -6.26
CA LEU A 91 7.25 6.31 -7.25
C LEU A 91 6.21 5.29 -7.74
N TYR A 92 6.61 4.03 -7.93
CA TYR A 92 5.66 2.95 -8.23
C TYR A 92 4.69 2.66 -7.08
N MET A 93 5.06 3.03 -5.85
CA MET A 93 4.22 2.81 -4.67
C MET A 93 3.13 3.86 -4.47
N LEU A 94 3.32 5.03 -5.08
CA LEU A 94 2.48 6.19 -4.87
C LEU A 94 0.98 5.92 -5.14
N PRO A 95 0.56 5.27 -6.25
CA PRO A 95 -0.85 5.03 -6.52
C PRO A 95 -1.52 4.15 -5.46
N THR A 96 -0.80 3.11 -4.99
CA THR A 96 -1.28 2.22 -3.93
C THR A 96 -1.51 2.99 -2.64
N VAL A 97 -0.56 3.83 -2.24
CA VAL A 97 -0.67 4.63 -1.01
C VAL A 97 -1.82 5.62 -1.11
N ILE A 98 -1.98 6.31 -2.25
CA ILE A 98 -3.09 7.24 -2.50
C ILE A 98 -4.44 6.53 -2.37
N PHE A 99 -4.63 5.39 -3.03
CA PHE A 99 -5.90 4.67 -2.96
C PHE A 99 -6.15 4.04 -1.58
N ALA A 100 -5.10 3.61 -0.87
CA ALA A 100 -5.23 3.10 0.49
C ALA A 100 -5.70 4.19 1.45
N LEU A 101 -5.13 5.40 1.34
CA LEU A 101 -5.57 6.56 2.11
C LEU A 101 -7.02 6.94 1.79
N LEU A 102 -7.38 6.99 0.51
CA LEU A 102 -8.75 7.27 0.08
C LEU A 102 -9.75 6.25 0.63
N GLN A 103 -9.44 4.96 0.53
CA GLN A 103 -10.28 3.89 1.07
C GLN A 103 -10.45 4.00 2.58
N PHE A 104 -9.35 4.21 3.29
CA PHE A 104 -9.35 4.41 4.74
C PHE A 104 -10.22 5.61 5.13
N ILE A 105 -10.00 6.77 4.53
CA ILE A 105 -10.76 7.99 4.82
C ILE A 105 -12.26 7.77 4.53
N LEU A 106 -12.60 7.19 3.39
CA LEU A 106 -13.99 6.90 3.02
C LEU A 106 -14.67 5.99 4.03
N HIS A 107 -13.99 4.93 4.49
CA HIS A 107 -14.51 4.00 5.47
C HIS A 107 -14.89 4.69 6.79
N TYR A 108 -13.97 5.48 7.36
CA TYR A 108 -14.19 6.14 8.64
C TYR A 108 -15.19 7.30 8.53
N TRP A 109 -15.11 8.10 7.46
CA TRP A 109 -16.02 9.21 7.24
C TRP A 109 -17.47 8.75 7.07
N ARG A 110 -17.71 7.70 6.27
CA ARG A 110 -19.07 7.16 6.05
C ARG A 110 -19.61 6.44 7.28
N THR A 111 -18.74 5.80 8.06
CA THR A 111 -19.15 5.17 9.33
C THR A 111 -19.54 6.21 10.37
N GLY A 112 -18.81 7.33 10.45
CA GLY A 112 -19.16 8.48 11.28
C GLY A 112 -20.53 9.07 10.92
N LYS A 113 -20.80 9.28 9.62
CA LYS A 113 -22.12 9.76 9.15
C LYS A 113 -23.27 8.81 9.50
N ALA A 114 -23.06 7.50 9.36
CA ALA A 114 -24.08 6.51 9.69
C ALA A 114 -24.44 6.48 11.19
N ARG A 115 -23.49 6.83 12.08
CA ARG A 115 -23.73 6.90 13.53
C ARG A 115 -24.47 8.15 13.99
N VAL A 116 -24.44 9.24 13.23
CA VAL A 116 -25.10 10.52 13.59
C VAL A 116 -26.56 10.56 13.12
N ALA A 117 -26.94 9.69 12.17
CA ALA A 117 -28.26 9.67 11.54
C ALA A 117 -29.23 8.64 12.14
N GLY A 118 -28.85 7.90 13.18
CA GLY A 118 -29.68 6.91 13.89
C GLY A 118 -29.70 7.20 15.37
#